data_AF-A0A381ECC9-F1
#
_entry.id   AF-A0A381ECC9-F1
#
_cell.length_a   1.000
_cell.length_b   1.000
_cell.length_c   1.000
_cell.angle_alpha   90.00
_cell.angle_beta   90.00
_cell.angle_gamma   90.00
#
_symmetry.space_group_name_H-M   'P 1'
#
loop_
_entity.id
_entity.type
_entity.pdbx_description
1 polymer ?
#
loop_
_entity_poly.entity_id
_entity_poly.type
_entity_poly.pdbx_seq_one_letter_code
_entity_poly.pdbx_strand_id
1 'polypeptide(L)' 'MKRIKTRALSLNLAFGRAELFAEQPLKVEGFKPQIDAVRWFIKEITHTLGDNGYTVQISCAEMEG' A
#
# COMPACT_ATOMS: atom_id res chain seq x y z
N MET A 1 21.19 -7.29 0.79
CA MET A 1 19.85 -7.91 0.77
C MET A 1 19.01 -7.23 1.85
N LYS A 2 18.00 -6.43 1.48
CA LYS A 2 17.14 -5.72 2.45
C LYS A 2 16.22 -6.72 3.14
N ARG A 3 16.27 -6.82 4.47
CA ARG A 3 15.41 -7.70 5.26
C ARG A 3 14.03 -7.05 5.37
N ILE A 4 12.97 -7.79 5.06
CA ILE A 4 11.60 -7.31 5.18
C ILE A 4 11.12 -7.64 6.60
N LYS A 5 10.81 -6.63 7.42
CA LYS A 5 10.21 -6.82 8.75
C LYS A 5 8.73 -7.21 8.66
N THR A 6 8.21 -7.84 9.71
CA THR A 6 6.86 -8.44 9.85
C THR A 6 5.69 -7.44 9.73
N ARG A 7 5.94 -6.13 9.66
CA ARG A 7 4.88 -5.11 9.58
C ARG A 7 4.35 -5.00 8.16
N ALA A 8 3.07 -5.34 7.99
CA ALA A 8 2.34 -5.25 6.74
C ALA A 8 1.15 -4.29 6.87
N LEU A 9 0.83 -3.60 5.77
CA LEU A 9 -0.34 -2.74 5.66
C LEU A 9 -1.07 -3.10 4.36
N SER A 10 -2.37 -3.36 4.44
CA SER A 10 -3.23 -3.60 3.28
C SER A 10 -4.39 -2.63 3.28
N LEU A 11 -4.65 -1.99 2.14
CA LEU A 11 -5.70 -0.98 1.99
C LEU A 11 -6.50 -1.24 0.72
N ASN A 12 -7.83 -1.26 0.85
CA ASN A 12 -8.74 -1.10 -0.29
C ASN A 12 -9.00 0.39 -0.48
N LEU A 13 -8.64 0.92 -1.65
CA LEU A 13 -8.80 2.32 -1.95
C LEU A 13 -10.27 2.60 -2.28
N ALA A 14 -10.79 3.73 -1.77
CA ALA A 14 -12.16 4.17 -2.06
C ALA A 14 -12.39 4.43 -3.55
N PHE A 15 -11.33 4.82 -4.27
CA PHE A 15 -11.34 5.06 -5.71
C PHE A 15 -10.25 4.23 -6.37
N GLY A 16 -10.57 3.60 -7.50
CA GLY A 16 -9.58 2.95 -8.32
C GLY A 16 -8.58 3.95 -8.90
N ARG A 17 -7.29 3.66 -8.76
CA ARG A 17 -6.18 4.50 -9.25
C ARG A 17 -5.27 3.68 -10.17
N ALA A 18 -5.41 3.89 -11.48
CA ALA A 18 -4.66 3.16 -12.50
C ALA A 18 -3.20 3.60 -12.62
N GLU A 19 -2.87 4.77 -12.08
CA GLU A 19 -1.51 5.31 -12.04
C GLU A 19 -0.61 4.65 -10.99
N LEU A 20 -1.15 3.83 -10.09
CA LEU A 20 -0.38 3.18 -9.04
C LEU A 20 0.32 1.93 -9.58
N PHE A 21 1.59 1.76 -9.21
CA PHE A 21 2.37 0.57 -9.50
C PHE A 21 3.17 0.13 -8.27
N ALA A 22 3.57 -1.14 -8.26
CA ALA A 22 4.39 -1.68 -7.20
C ALA A 22 5.78 -1.02 -7.17
N GLU A 23 6.55 -1.32 -6.12
CA GLU A 23 7.93 -0.86 -5.95
C GLU A 23 8.10 0.64 -5.68
N GLN A 24 7.04 1.30 -5.21
CA GLN A 24 7.06 2.71 -4.84
C GLN A 24 6.96 2.89 -3.32
N PRO A 25 7.66 3.89 -2.74
CA PRO A 25 7.43 4.29 -1.35
C PRO A 25 6.03 4.91 -1.20
N LEU A 26 5.36 4.60 -0.09
CA LEU A 26 4.04 5.10 0.27
C LEU A 26 4.10 5.77 1.64
N LYS A 27 3.49 6.95 1.75
CA LYS A 27 3.18 7.61 3.02
C LYS A 27 1.68 7.53 3.25
N VAL A 28 1.29 7.25 4.49
CA VAL A 28 -0.10 7.31 4.94
C VAL A 28 -0.24 8.38 6.01
N GLU A 29 -1.41 9.01 6.07
CA GLU A 29 -1.71 10.08 7.02
C GLU A 29 -3.14 9.90 7.53
N GLY A 30 -3.35 10.19 8.81
CA GLY A 30 -4.66 10.09 9.46
C GLY A 30 -4.95 8.73 10.11
N PHE A 31 -3.96 7.82 10.16
CA PHE A 31 -4.03 6.62 10.99
C PHE A 31 -3.46 6.89 12.39
N LYS A 32 -3.37 5.84 13.20
CA LYS A 32 -2.69 5.96 14.50
C LYS A 32 -1.22 6.39 14.28
N PRO A 33 -0.63 7.22 15.16
CA PRO A 33 0.72 7.74 14.96
C PRO A 33 1.80 6.69 14.66
N GLN A 34 1.68 5.49 15.22
CA GLN A 34 2.60 4.38 14.96
C GLN A 34 2.51 3.73 13.56
N ILE A 35 1.48 4.07 12.78
CA ILE A 35 1.26 3.65 11.38
C ILE A 35 1.75 4.77 10.45
N ASP A 36 1.37 6.02 10.75
CA ASP A 36 1.79 7.20 9.98
C ASP A 36 3.32 7.43 10.05
N ALA A 37 3.96 7.07 11.17
CA ALA A 37 5.41 7.15 11.33
C ALA A 37 6.21 6.11 10.53
N VAL A 38 5.55 5.14 9.90
CA VAL A 38 6.21 4.05 9.16
C VAL A 38 6.38 4.43 7.70
N ARG A 39 7.57 4.21 7.16
CA ARG A 39 7.80 4.28 5.71
C ARG A 39 7.35 2.97 5.07
N TRP A 40 6.29 3.04 4.28
CA TRP A 40 5.74 1.87 3.59
C TRP A 40 6.34 1.74 2.19
N PHE A 41 6.44 0.51 1.71
CA PHE A 41 6.80 0.18 0.34
C PHE A 41 5.72 -0.72 -0.24
N ILE A 42 5.18 -0.32 -1.40
CA ILE A 42 4.16 -1.10 -2.08
C ILE A 42 4.80 -2.36 -2.67
N LYS A 43 4.40 -3.53 -2.15
CA LYS A 43 4.85 -4.82 -2.67
C LYS A 43 4.01 -5.31 -3.82
N GLU A 44 2.70 -5.11 -3.73
CA GLU A 44 1.73 -5.63 -4.67
C GLU A 44 0.56 -4.66 -4.79
N ILE A 45 0.04 -4.55 -6.01
CA ILE A 45 -1.19 -3.83 -6.31
C ILE A 45 -2.11 -4.77 -7.06
N THR A 46 -3.34 -4.87 -6.60
CA THR A 46 -4.39 -5.64 -7.25
C THR A 46 -5.41 -4.68 -7.84
N HIS A 47 -5.41 -4.58 -9.16
CA HIS A 47 -6.44 -3.88 -9.91
C HIS A 47 -7.57 -4.86 -10.23
N THR A 48 -8.82 -4.48 -9.97
CA THR A 48 -9.98 -5.30 -10.30
C THR A 48 -10.99 -4.46 -11.07
N LEU A 49 -11.50 -5.01 -12.16
CA LEU A 49 -12.58 -4.43 -12.95
C LEU A 49 -13.74 -5.41 -12.97
N GLY A 50 -14.88 -5.01 -12.40
CA GLY A 50 -16.08 -5.84 -12.31
C GLY A 50 -17.33 -5.01 -12.07
N ASP A 51 -18.38 -5.64 -11.54
CA ASP A 51 -19.70 -5.01 -11.37
C ASP A 51 -19.69 -3.79 -10.43
N ASN A 52 -18.74 -3.75 -9.50
CA ASN A 52 -18.52 -2.61 -8.59
C ASN A 52 -17.62 -1.52 -9.20
N GLY A 53 -17.38 -1.57 -10.52
CA GLY A 53 -16.48 -0.68 -11.22
C GLY A 53 -15.01 -1.05 -11.04
N TYR A 54 -14.15 -0.03 -11.13
CA TYR A 54 -12.71 -0.17 -11.03
C TYR A 54 -12.24 0.04 -9.60
N THR A 55 -11.70 -1.02 -8.98
CA THR A 55 -11.19 -1.01 -7.62
C THR A 55 -9.71 -1.35 -7.57
N VAL A 56 -9.05 -0.86 -6.52
CA VAL A 56 -7.62 -1.07 -6.31
C VAL A 56 -7.37 -1.42 -4.85
N GLN A 57 -6.65 -2.52 -4.63
CA GLN A 57 -6.08 -2.89 -3.34
C GLN A 57 -4.56 -2.77 -3.39
N ILE A 58 -3.97 -2.22 -2.33
CA ILE A 58 -2.52 -2.13 -2.18
C ILE A 58 -2.05 -2.94 -0.97
N SER A 59 -0.93 -3.62 -1.13
CA SER A 59 -0.26 -4.38 -0.07
C SER A 59 1.15 -3.84 0.11
N CYS A 60 1.45 -3.40 1.33
CA CYS A 60 2.70 -2.71 1.65
C CYS A 60 3.47 -3.44 2.75
N ALA A 61 4.79 -3.26 2.74
CA ALA A 61 5.68 -3.66 3.82
C ALA A 61 6.51 -2.47 4.33
N GLU A 62 6.95 -2.53 5.57
CA GLU A 62 7.85 -1.53 6.15
C GLU A 62 9.21 -1.51 5.42
N MET A 63 9.66 -0.32 5.02
CA MET A 63 11.02 -0.09 4.53
C MET A 63 11.97 0.05 5.69
N GLU A 64 13.00 -0.81 5.76
CA GLU A 64 14.18 -0.49 6.57
C GLU A 64 15.00 0.61 5.87
N GLY A 65 15.35 1.62 6.67
CA GLY A 65 16.33 2.65 6.34
C GLY A 65 17.74 2.09 6.30
#